data_AF-A0A9D3NU21-F1
#
_entry.id   AF-A0A9D3NU21-F1
#
_cell.length_a   1.000
_cell.length_b   1.000
_cell.length_c   1.000
_cell.angle_alpha   90.00
_cell.angle_beta   90.00
_cell.angle_gamma   90.00
#
_symmetry.space_group_name_H-M   'P 1'
#
loop_
_entity.id
_entity.type
_entity.pdbx_description
1 polymer ?
#
loop_
_entity_poly.entity_id
_entity_poly.type
_entity_poly.pdbx_seq_one_letter_code
_entity_poly.pdbx_strand_id
1 'polypeptide(L)' 'MNFKTITLDNNYEVKSLVFDQSRTYLSVGGSDIRVYICKQWTEITQVWVTGEHAQFLSSTDMDRSLKFYSL' A
#
# COMPACT_ATOMS: atom_id res chain seq x y z
N MET A 1 25.05 -2.12 1.82
CA MET A 1 23.57 -2.15 1.88
C MET A 1 23.03 -1.21 0.83
N ASN A 2 22.08 -1.65 0.00
CA ASN A 2 21.39 -0.76 -0.93
C ASN A 2 20.10 -0.29 -0.25
N PHE A 3 19.98 1.02 -0.06
CA PHE A 3 18.77 1.64 0.49
C PHE A 3 18.06 2.39 -0.63
N LYS A 4 16.74 2.23 -0.70
CA LYS A 4 15.88 3.03 -1.56
C LYS A 4 14.95 3.86 -0.68
N THR A 5 14.91 5.16 -0.92
CA THR A 5 14.00 6.09 -0.25
C THR A 5 12.88 6.45 -1.21
N ILE A 6 11.64 6.28 -0.76
CA ILE A 6 10.45 6.81 -1.44
C ILE A 6 10.08 8.10 -0.70
N THR A 7 10.10 9.22 -1.40
CA THR A 7 9.67 10.51 -0.84
C THR A 7 8.22 10.73 -1.21
N LEU A 8 7.36 10.86 -0.20
CA LEU A 8 5.95 11.20 -0.34
C LEU A 8 5.77 12.70 -0.04
N ASP A 9 4.62 13.27 -0.42
CA ASP A 9 4.32 14.67 -0.16
C ASP A 9 4.38 14.99 1.35
N ASN A 10 4.76 16.21 1.71
CA ASN A 10 4.96 16.61 3.12
C ASN A 10 3.71 16.43 4.01
N ASN A 11 2.51 16.42 3.42
CA ASN A 11 1.26 16.24 4.14
C ASN A 11 0.82 14.77 4.20
N TYR A 12 1.58 13.86 3.58
CA TYR A 12 1.25 12.45 3.54
C TYR A 12 1.69 11.75 4.82
N GLU A 13 0.73 11.31 5.61
CA GLU A 13 0.99 10.54 6.83
C GLU A 13 0.96 9.04 6.51
N VAL A 14 2.12 8.37 6.61
CA VAL A 14 2.20 6.92 6.50
C VAL A 14 1.72 6.28 7.80
N LYS A 15 0.63 5.52 7.72
CA LYS A 15 0.01 4.81 8.85
C LYS A 15 0.32 3.31 8.83
N SER A 16 0.49 2.72 7.66
CA SER A 16 0.79 1.30 7.52
C SER A 16 1.69 1.00 6.32
N LEU A 17 2.48 -0.06 6.46
CA LEU A 17 3.37 -0.58 5.43
C LEU A 17 3.26 -2.11 5.42
N VAL A 18 2.93 -2.68 4.27
CA VAL A 18 2.76 -4.13 4.14
C VAL A 18 3.38 -4.60 2.83
N PHE A 19 4.26 -5.58 2.93
CA PHE A 19 4.70 -6.34 1.76
C PHE A 19 3.69 -7.45 1.47
N ASP A 20 3.47 -7.72 0.18
CA ASP A 20 2.81 -8.95 -0.20
C ASP A 20 3.69 -10.17 0.16
N GLN A 21 3.11 -11.37 0.18
CA GLN A 21 3.83 -12.59 0.58
C GLN A 21 5.02 -12.90 -0.35
N SER A 22 4.94 -12.53 -1.63
CA SER A 22 6.03 -12.72 -2.58
C SER A 22 7.11 -11.63 -2.50
N ARG A 23 6.87 -10.56 -1.74
CA ARG A 23 7.72 -9.35 -1.64
C ARG A 23 7.93 -8.63 -2.98
N THR A 24 7.04 -8.86 -3.93
CA THR A 24 7.01 -8.18 -5.23
C THR A 24 6.43 -6.78 -5.10
N TYR A 25 5.50 -6.58 -4.16
CA TYR A 25 4.77 -5.35 -3.96
C TYR A 25 4.90 -4.83 -2.53
N LEU A 26 4.94 -3.50 -2.42
CA LEU A 26 4.85 -2.77 -1.16
C LEU A 26 3.60 -1.90 -1.20
N SER A 27 2.69 -2.15 -0.27
CA SER A 27 1.53 -1.31 -0.02
C SER A 27 1.84 -0.31 1.08
N VAL A 28 1.59 0.97 0.81
CA VAL A 28 1.71 2.09 1.73
C VAL A 28 0.32 2.63 2.00
N GLY A 29 -0.12 2.57 3.26
CA GLY A 29 -1.40 3.11 3.69
C GLY A 29 -1.23 4.42 4.44
N GLY A 30 -1.99 5.43 4.05
CA GLY A 30 -2.06 6.75 4.67
C GLY A 30 -3.43 7.39 4.45
N SER A 31 -3.45 8.60 3.87
CA SER A 31 -4.70 9.24 3.39
C SER A 31 -5.30 8.54 2.16
N ASP A 32 -4.45 7.85 1.41
CA ASP A 32 -4.78 6.95 0.31
C ASP A 32 -3.97 5.66 0.50
N ILE A 33 -4.19 4.66 -0.36
CA ILE A 33 -3.30 3.50 -0.47
C ILE A 33 -2.54 3.58 -1.78
N ARG A 34 -1.22 3.40 -1.69
CA ARG A 34 -0.32 3.33 -2.83
C ARG A 34 0.34 1.96 -2.87
N VAL A 35 0.48 1.39 -4.06
CA VAL A 35 1.19 0.12 -4.25
C VAL A 35 2.38 0.35 -5.16
N TYR A 36 3.55 -0.13 -4.72
CA TYR A 36 4.81 -0.03 -5.44
C TYR A 36 5.33 -1.41 -5.83
N ILE A 37 5.91 -1.56 -7.02
CA ILE A 37 6.69 -2.75 -7.38
C ILE A 37 8.08 -2.65 -6.75
N CYS A 38 8.45 -3.54 -5.82
CA CYS A 38 9.69 -3.46 -5.05
C CYS A 38 10.98 -3.48 -5.88
N LYS A 39 10.97 -4.13 -7.05
CA LYS A 39 12.17 -4.20 -7.92
C LYS A 39 12.50 -2.86 -8.57
N GLN A 40 11.48 -2.12 -9.01
CA GLN A 40 11.64 -0.87 -9.77
C GLN A 40 11.35 0.35 -8.90
N TRP A 41 10.55 0.16 -7.85
CA TRP A 41 9.93 1.19 -7.00
C TRP A 41 9.01 2.12 -7.78
N THR A 42 8.31 1.55 -8.75
CA THR A 42 7.31 2.24 -9.55
C THR A 42 5.97 2.09 -8.86
N GLU A 43 5.26 3.20 -8.67
CA GLU A 43 3.87 3.19 -8.23
C GLU A 43 2.98 2.61 -9.34
N ILE A 44 2.16 1.63 -9.00
CA ILE A 44 1.26 0.97 -9.97
C ILE A 44 -0.21 1.33 -9.76
N THR A 45 -0.58 1.76 -8.55
CA THR A 45 -1.93 2.21 -8.27
C THR A 45 -1.96 3.10 -7.02
N GLN A 46 -2.92 4.03 -7.03
CA GLN A 46 -3.27 4.90 -5.91
C GLN A 46 -4.79 4.86 -5.75
N VAL A 47 -5.25 4.49 -4.56
CA VAL A 47 -6.67 4.39 -4.22
C VAL A 47 -6.98 5.31 -3.05
N TRP A 48 -7.82 6.32 -3.28
CA TRP A 48 -8.26 7.25 -2.24
C TRP A 48 -9.20 6.55 -1.26
N VAL A 49 -8.90 6.65 0.04
CA VAL A 49 -9.75 6.10 1.09
C VAL A 49 -10.84 7.15 1.41
N THR A 50 -11.95 7.11 0.67
CA THR A 50 -13.10 7.98 0.94
C THR A 50 -14.10 7.27 1.83
N GLY A 51 -14.05 7.47 3.15
CA GLY A 51 -15.07 6.92 4.05
C GLY A 51 -14.92 7.35 5.51
N GLU A 52 -15.99 7.89 6.09
CA GLU A 52 -16.10 8.35 7.48
C GLU A 52 -15.93 7.21 8.52
N HIS A 53 -15.94 5.95 8.07
CA HIS A 53 -15.73 4.74 8.87
C HIS A 53 -15.00 3.66 8.05
N ALA A 54 -13.79 3.95 7.58
CA ALA A 54 -12.94 2.98 6.88
C ALA A 54 -12.47 1.86 7.83
N GLN A 55 -13.37 0.95 8.21
CA GLN A 55 -13.13 -0.14 9.17
C GLN A 55 -12.37 -1.33 8.56
N PHE A 56 -12.31 -1.45 7.24
CA PHE A 56 -11.51 -2.46 6.57
C PHE A 56 -11.16 -2.02 5.16
N LEU A 57 -10.00 -2.48 4.71
CA LEU A 57 -9.53 -2.34 3.34
C LEU A 57 -9.15 -3.73 2.85
N SER A 58 -9.79 -4.14 1.76
CA SER A 58 -9.54 -5.42 1.11
C SER A 58 -8.77 -5.19 -0.18
N SER A 59 -7.57 -5.76 -0.27
CA SER A 59 -6.85 -5.90 -1.54
C SER A 59 -7.18 -7.25 -2.17
N THR A 60 -7.50 -7.25 -3.46
CA THR A 60 -7.61 -8.48 -4.27
C THR A 60 -6.35 -8.65 -5.11
N ASP A 61 -5.64 -9.76 -4.87
CA ASP A 61 -4.51 -10.20 -5.71
C ASP A 61 -5.01 -10.95 -6.96
N MET A 62 -4.18 -11.02 -8.01
CA MET A 62 -4.48 -11.77 -9.25
C MET A 62 -4.60 -13.30 -9.06
N ASP A 63 -4.35 -13.81 -7.85
CA ASP A 63 -4.53 -15.22 -7.47
C ASP A 63 -5.90 -15.52 -6.82
N ARG A 64 -6.84 -14.57 -6.84
CA ARG A 64 -8.15 -14.64 -6.17
C ARG A 64 -8.07 -14.71 -4.64
N SER A 65 -6.96 -14.34 -4.02
CA SER A 65 -6.92 -14.20 -2.56
C SER A 65 -7.45 -12.84 -2.12
N LEU A 66 -8.44 -12.87 -1.22
CA LEU A 66 -9.03 -11.70 -0.56
C LEU A 66 -8.45 -11.62 0.85
N LYS A 67 -7.59 -10.63 1.11
CA LYS A 67 -7.00 -10.42 2.44
C LYS A 67 -7.71 -9.25 3.11
N PHE A 68 -8.30 -9.52 4.27
CA PHE A 68 -8.94 -8.52 5.11
C PHE A 68 -7.93 -8.01 6.13
N TYR A 69 -7.75 -6.69 6.19
CA TYR A 69 -7.06 -6.02 7.27
C TYR A 69 -8.11 -5.21 8.05
N SER A 70 -8.37 -5.59 9.30
CA SER A 70 -9.10 -4.78 10.29
C SER A 70 -8.10 -4.14 11.25
N LEU A 71 -8.54 -3.10 11.97
CA LEU A 71 -7.84 -2.65 13.18
C LEU A 71 -7.75 -3.76 14.23
#